data_AF-A0A7L2ZQK1-F1
#
_entry.id   AF-A0A7L2ZQK1-F1
#
_cell.length_a   1.000
_cell.length_b   1.000
_cell.length_c   1.000
_cell.angle_alpha   90.00
_cell.angle_beta   90.00
_cell.angle_gamma   90.00
#
_symmetry.space_group_name_H-M   'P 1'
#
loop_
_entity.id
_entity.type
_entity.pdbx_description
1 polymer ?
#
loop_
_entity_poly.entity_id
_entity_poly.type
_entity_poly.pdbx_seq_one_letter_code
_entity_poly.pdbx_strand_id
1 'polypeptide(L)'
;RIQDFLVSDSVDLNTALVFVNVIYFKGIWKTAFKEEYTREEPFNVTEQESRPVQMMCQNSTFRVARVAEDKIKVLELPYASGELSLLVLLPDDISGLAQIENKISYEKLLEWTSPKVMERKKVKVYLPRMKIGEKYNLTSVLTSLGMTDLFSPSANLSGISSAESLRVSEAIHEAYMEVTEEGTEEAGGSEVVTGDIQHSSEFEEFRADHPFLFLIRHNPSDMILLFGRYCSP
;
A
#
# COMPACT_ATOMS: atom_id res chain seq x y z
N ARG A 1 -7.69 -10.64 15.46
CA ARG A 1 -8.11 -9.51 14.60
C ARG A 1 -8.83 -9.99 13.35
N ILE A 2 -8.61 -11.23 12.89
CA ILE A 2 -9.27 -11.82 11.73
C ILE A 2 -10.11 -12.99 12.24
N GLN A 3 -11.40 -12.98 11.93
CA GLN A 3 -12.41 -13.97 12.37
C GLN A 3 -13.30 -14.28 11.16
N ASP A 4 -13.93 -15.46 11.15
CA ASP A 4 -14.93 -15.85 10.15
C ASP A 4 -14.42 -15.80 8.69
N PHE A 5 -13.24 -16.40 8.47
CA PHE A 5 -12.58 -16.44 7.17
C PHE A 5 -13.39 -17.20 6.10
N LEU A 6 -14.08 -18.26 6.49
CA LEU A 6 -15.04 -18.94 5.63
C LEU A 6 -16.44 -18.49 6.04
N VAL A 7 -17.22 -18.01 5.08
CA VAL A 7 -18.61 -17.64 5.33
C VAL A 7 -19.37 -18.95 5.60
N SER A 8 -20.37 -18.91 6.49
CA SER A 8 -21.27 -20.06 6.66
C SER A 8 -21.80 -20.50 5.29
N ASP A 9 -21.79 -21.82 5.04
CA ASP A 9 -22.16 -22.45 3.77
C ASP A 9 -21.17 -22.25 2.59
N SER A 10 -19.97 -21.70 2.81
CA SER A 10 -18.92 -21.67 1.77
C SER A 10 -18.21 -23.01 1.56
N VAL A 11 -18.54 -24.02 2.38
CA VAL A 11 -17.99 -25.38 2.29
C VAL A 11 -19.16 -26.37 2.32
N ASP A 12 -19.18 -27.27 1.36
CA ASP A 12 -20.19 -28.31 1.19
C ASP A 12 -19.55 -29.71 1.01
N LEU A 13 -20.37 -30.74 0.83
CA LEU A 13 -19.91 -32.12 0.59
C LEU A 13 -19.12 -32.28 -0.72
N ASN A 14 -19.17 -31.30 -1.63
CA ASN A 14 -18.45 -31.32 -2.91
C ASN A 14 -17.13 -30.54 -2.86
N THR A 15 -16.83 -29.91 -1.73
CA THR A 15 -15.61 -29.14 -1.51
C THR A 15 -14.42 -30.07 -1.38
N ALA A 16 -13.47 -29.96 -2.30
CA ALA A 16 -12.29 -30.84 -2.36
C ALA A 16 -11.08 -30.22 -1.64
N LEU A 17 -10.76 -28.96 -1.94
CA LEU A 17 -9.63 -28.25 -1.36
C LEU A 17 -9.91 -26.74 -1.33
N VAL A 18 -9.65 -26.08 -0.20
CA VAL A 18 -9.78 -24.62 -0.08
C VAL A 18 -8.41 -24.02 0.22
N PHE A 19 -8.01 -23.02 -0.56
CA PHE A 19 -6.79 -22.25 -0.32
C PHE A 19 -7.11 -20.96 0.44
N VAL A 20 -6.43 -20.77 1.56
CA VAL A 20 -6.63 -19.64 2.47
C VAL A 20 -5.32 -18.92 2.67
N ASN A 21 -5.26 -17.65 2.28
CA ASN A 21 -4.12 -16.78 2.56
C ASN A 21 -4.57 -15.54 3.31
N VAL A 22 -3.94 -15.28 4.45
CA VAL A 22 -4.29 -14.17 5.35
C VAL A 22 -3.04 -13.43 5.77
N ILE A 23 -3.03 -12.11 5.62
CA ILE A 23 -1.88 -11.27 5.98
C ILE A 23 -2.36 -10.09 6.85
N TYR A 24 -1.61 -9.80 7.90
CA TYR A 24 -1.79 -8.61 8.72
C TYR A 24 -0.46 -7.87 8.82
N PHE A 25 -0.46 -6.57 8.50
CA PHE A 25 0.71 -5.71 8.56
C PHE A 25 0.47 -4.51 9.46
N LYS A 26 1.38 -4.33 10.42
CA LYS A 26 1.55 -3.10 11.21
C LYS A 26 3.05 -2.86 11.36
N GLY A 27 3.54 -1.80 10.75
CA GLY A 27 4.95 -1.42 10.82
C GLY A 27 5.18 -0.26 11.79
N ILE A 28 6.41 -0.18 12.31
CA ILE A 28 6.89 0.93 13.15
C ILE A 28 7.76 1.81 12.26
N TRP A 29 7.44 3.10 12.14
CA TRP A 29 8.21 4.03 11.30
C TRP A 29 9.65 4.16 11.77
N LYS A 30 10.56 4.44 10.84
CA LYS A 30 11.90 4.93 11.23
C LYS A 30 11.77 6.28 11.95
N THR A 31 11.05 7.21 11.33
CA THR A 31 10.74 8.53 11.89
C THR A 31 9.26 8.62 12.22
N ALA A 32 8.94 8.62 13.50
CA ALA A 32 7.60 8.69 14.06
C ALA A 32 6.89 9.99 13.71
N PHE A 33 5.58 9.90 13.50
CA PHE A 33 4.70 11.04 13.61
C PHE A 33 4.43 11.28 15.11
N LYS A 34 4.24 12.53 15.53
CA LYS A 34 3.84 12.81 16.92
C LYS A 34 2.32 12.84 16.99
N GLU A 35 1.72 12.07 17.90
CA GLU A 35 0.25 12.03 18.07
C GLU A 35 -0.36 13.41 18.36
N GLU A 36 0.39 14.29 19.04
CA GLU A 36 0.00 15.69 19.31
C GLU A 36 -0.18 16.56 18.06
N TYR A 37 0.40 16.15 16.92
CA TYR A 37 0.25 16.81 15.63
C TYR A 37 -0.83 16.19 14.75
N THR A 38 -1.40 15.06 15.16
CA THR A 38 -2.52 14.44 14.44
C THR A 38 -3.80 15.22 14.71
N ARG A 39 -4.51 15.58 13.64
CA ARG A 39 -5.73 16.38 13.71
C ARG A 39 -6.78 15.82 12.77
N GLU A 40 -8.04 16.09 13.09
CA GLU A 40 -9.13 15.86 12.15
C GLU A 40 -9.02 16.85 10.99
N GLU A 41 -8.88 16.33 9.76
CA GLU A 41 -8.79 17.12 8.54
C GLU A 41 -9.65 16.49 7.42
N PRO A 42 -10.11 17.27 6.43
CA PRO A 42 -10.88 16.72 5.32
C PRO A 42 -10.01 15.88 4.38
N PHE A 43 -10.53 14.73 3.96
CA PHE A 43 -10.05 13.93 2.85
C PHE A 43 -11.06 14.02 1.69
N ASN A 44 -10.64 14.56 0.56
CA ASN A 44 -11.46 14.77 -0.62
C ASN A 44 -11.61 13.46 -1.41
N VAL A 45 -12.66 12.69 -1.13
CA VAL A 45 -12.99 11.44 -1.84
C VAL A 45 -13.27 11.73 -3.31
N THR A 46 -13.93 12.86 -3.59
CA THR A 46 -14.14 13.43 -4.93
C THR A 46 -14.01 14.95 -4.86
N GLU A 47 -14.17 15.64 -6.00
CA GLU A 47 -14.19 17.11 -6.02
C GLU A 47 -15.40 17.71 -5.26
N GLN A 48 -16.45 16.92 -5.01
CA GLN A 48 -17.68 17.37 -4.35
C GLN A 48 -17.91 16.72 -2.98
N GLU A 49 -17.20 15.63 -2.66
CA GLU A 49 -17.35 14.88 -1.41
C GLU A 49 -16.03 14.85 -0.63
N SER A 50 -16.09 15.29 0.63
CA SER A 50 -14.99 15.17 1.58
C SER A 50 -15.44 14.46 2.86
N ARG A 51 -14.57 13.66 3.47
CA ARG A 51 -14.81 12.99 4.76
C ARG A 51 -13.74 13.36 5.78
N PRO A 52 -14.08 13.54 7.07
CA PRO A 52 -13.08 13.80 8.09
C PRO A 52 -12.21 12.56 8.33
N VAL A 53 -10.90 12.76 8.43
CA VAL A 53 -9.92 11.72 8.77
C VAL A 53 -8.95 12.23 9.82
N GLN A 54 -8.36 11.32 10.60
CA GLN A 54 -7.24 11.65 11.47
C GLN A 54 -5.97 11.76 10.63
N MET A 55 -5.57 12.99 10.30
CA MET A 55 -4.42 13.30 9.48
C MET A 55 -3.18 13.45 10.35
N MET A 56 -2.21 12.55 10.20
CA MET A 56 -0.92 12.62 10.88
C MET A 56 -0.04 13.64 10.15
N CYS A 57 0.80 14.38 10.90
CA CYS A 57 1.68 15.39 10.33
C CYS A 57 3.11 15.28 10.90
N GLN A 58 4.12 15.39 10.03
CA GLN A 58 5.52 15.55 10.47
C GLN A 58 6.36 16.34 9.45
N ASN A 59 7.48 16.88 9.91
CA ASN A 59 8.48 17.55 9.08
C ASN A 59 9.80 16.80 9.21
N SER A 60 10.29 16.18 8.14
CA SER A 60 11.58 15.48 8.15
C SER A 60 12.18 15.40 6.75
N THR A 61 13.35 14.78 6.63
CA THR A 61 14.00 14.51 5.35
C THR A 61 13.52 13.18 4.78
N PHE A 62 12.81 13.21 3.65
CA PHE A 62 12.33 11.99 2.97
C PHE A 62 12.80 11.95 1.53
N ARG A 63 12.75 10.76 0.92
CA ARG A 63 12.89 10.63 -0.53
C ARG A 63 11.54 10.94 -1.16
N VAL A 64 11.54 11.91 -2.06
CA VAL A 64 10.36 12.33 -2.82
C VAL A 64 10.69 12.50 -4.29
N ALA A 65 9.70 12.28 -5.15
CA ALA A 65 9.78 12.62 -6.56
C ALA A 65 8.52 13.35 -6.99
N ARG A 66 8.67 14.24 -7.98
CA ARG A 66 7.56 14.80 -8.74
C ARG A 66 7.73 14.41 -10.20
N VAL A 67 6.83 13.58 -10.69
CA VAL A 67 6.84 13.10 -12.08
C VAL A 67 5.83 13.92 -12.87
N ALA A 68 6.29 15.04 -13.43
CA ALA A 68 5.43 16.02 -14.09
C ALA A 68 4.67 15.45 -15.31
N GLU A 69 5.29 14.54 -16.06
CA GLU A 69 4.67 13.89 -17.22
C GLU A 69 3.43 13.06 -16.84
N ASP A 70 3.50 12.37 -15.71
CA ASP A 70 2.41 11.54 -15.20
C ASP A 70 1.52 12.27 -14.19
N LYS A 71 1.86 13.52 -13.82
CA LYS A 71 1.18 14.34 -12.81
C LYS A 71 1.04 13.63 -11.46
N ILE A 72 2.14 13.04 -10.99
CA ILE A 72 2.18 12.35 -9.70
C ILE A 72 3.31 12.86 -8.82
N LYS A 73 3.09 12.77 -7.51
CA LYS A 73 4.12 12.85 -6.49
C LYS A 73 4.31 11.48 -5.87
N VAL A 74 5.56 11.12 -5.61
CA VAL A 74 5.92 9.87 -4.92
C VAL A 74 6.63 10.23 -3.63
N LEU A 75 6.22 9.61 -2.53
CA LEU A 75 6.87 9.74 -1.22
C LEU A 75 7.29 8.35 -0.74
N GLU A 76 8.50 8.24 -0.21
CA GLU A 76 8.99 7.05 0.47
C GLU A 76 9.16 7.30 1.97
N LEU A 77 8.45 6.53 2.78
CA LEU A 77 8.51 6.52 4.24
C LEU A 77 9.13 5.20 4.74
N PRO A 78 10.39 5.21 5.22
CA PRO A 78 11.04 4.01 5.73
C PRO A 78 10.46 3.53 7.06
N TYR A 79 10.36 2.21 7.24
CA TYR A 79 10.14 1.58 8.54
C TYR A 79 11.46 1.43 9.33
N ALA A 80 11.37 1.11 10.62
CA ALA A 80 12.46 1.15 11.60
C ALA A 80 13.77 0.47 11.16
N SER A 81 13.72 -0.71 10.55
CA SER A 81 14.94 -1.42 10.10
C SER A 81 15.55 -0.84 8.82
N GLY A 82 14.80 -0.01 8.08
CA GLY A 82 15.17 0.44 6.72
C GLY A 82 15.03 -0.63 5.64
N GLU A 83 14.66 -1.87 5.99
CA GLU A 83 14.45 -2.95 5.02
C GLU A 83 13.10 -2.81 4.30
N LEU A 84 12.13 -2.18 4.95
CA LEU A 84 10.81 -1.92 4.38
C LEU A 84 10.55 -0.42 4.25
N SER A 85 9.83 -0.04 3.21
CA SER A 85 9.30 1.32 3.03
C SER A 85 7.83 1.29 2.61
N LEU A 86 7.03 2.23 3.12
CA LEU A 86 5.76 2.61 2.50
C LEU A 86 6.07 3.62 1.38
N LEU A 87 5.65 3.30 0.17
CA LEU A 87 5.64 4.22 -0.95
C LEU A 87 4.20 4.72 -1.15
N VAL A 88 4.03 6.03 -1.30
CA VAL A 88 2.74 6.67 -1.58
C VAL A 88 2.83 7.37 -2.93
N LEU A 89 1.96 6.99 -3.86
CA LEU A 89 1.83 7.60 -5.18
C LEU A 89 0.55 8.44 -5.19
N LEU A 90 0.74 9.74 -5.07
CA LEU A 90 -0.32 10.73 -4.97
C LEU A 90 -0.48 11.47 -6.31
N PRO A 91 -1.64 11.41 -6.97
CA PRO A 91 -1.91 12.26 -8.13
C PRO A 91 -1.83 13.75 -7.77
N ASP A 92 -1.54 14.62 -8.74
CA ASP A 92 -1.63 16.08 -8.52
C ASP A 92 -3.10 16.54 -8.42
N ASP A 93 -4.03 15.86 -9.09
CA ASP A 93 -5.46 16.17 -9.15
C ASP A 93 -6.29 15.18 -8.30
N ILE A 94 -7.32 15.65 -7.58
CA ILE A 94 -8.19 14.81 -6.72
C ILE A 94 -8.80 13.62 -7.48
N SER A 95 -9.19 13.83 -8.74
CA SER A 95 -9.78 12.82 -9.63
C SER A 95 -8.75 12.05 -10.47
N GLY A 96 -7.45 12.24 -10.21
CA GLY A 96 -6.35 11.71 -11.00
C GLY A 96 -6.02 10.22 -10.81
N LEU A 97 -6.53 9.58 -9.76
CA LEU A 97 -6.15 8.20 -9.39
C LEU A 97 -6.36 7.20 -10.55
N ALA A 98 -7.49 7.27 -11.26
CA ALA A 98 -7.79 6.38 -12.37
C ALA A 98 -6.78 6.49 -13.52
N GLN A 99 -6.17 7.66 -13.72
CA GLN A 99 -5.14 7.84 -14.75
C GLN A 99 -3.85 7.11 -14.36
N ILE A 100 -3.50 7.11 -13.07
CA ILE A 100 -2.36 6.36 -12.55
C ILE A 100 -2.63 4.85 -12.67
N GLU A 101 -3.82 4.38 -12.25
CA GLU A 101 -4.19 2.96 -12.30
C GLU A 101 -4.14 2.39 -13.73
N ASN A 102 -4.46 3.19 -14.75
CA ASN A 102 -4.39 2.76 -16.15
C ASN A 102 -2.96 2.75 -16.72
N LYS A 103 -2.04 3.51 -16.13
CA LYS A 103 -0.65 3.65 -16.58
C LYS A 103 0.32 2.78 -15.79
N ILE A 104 -0.02 2.42 -14.56
CA ILE A 104 0.89 1.73 -13.66
C ILE A 104 1.24 0.35 -14.23
N SER A 105 2.54 0.12 -14.33
CA SER A 105 3.16 -1.16 -14.67
C SER A 105 4.37 -1.36 -13.77
N TYR A 106 4.96 -2.54 -13.80
CA TYR A 106 6.20 -2.79 -13.08
C TYR A 106 7.33 -1.83 -13.54
N GLU A 107 7.45 -1.61 -14.85
CA GLU A 107 8.45 -0.71 -15.45
C GLU A 107 8.21 0.73 -15.02
N LYS A 108 6.96 1.21 -15.05
CA LYS A 108 6.60 2.56 -14.61
C LYS A 108 6.87 2.75 -13.12
N LEU A 109 6.58 1.75 -12.29
CA LEU A 109 6.88 1.82 -10.87
C LEU A 109 8.39 1.90 -10.60
N LEU A 110 9.20 1.09 -11.31
CA LEU A 110 10.66 1.18 -11.22
C LEU A 110 11.18 2.55 -11.68
N GLU A 111 10.62 3.11 -12.75
CA GLU A 111 10.97 4.44 -13.25
C GLU A 111 10.69 5.52 -12.20
N TRP A 112 9.43 5.60 -11.72
CA TRP A 112 8.97 6.60 -10.76
C TRP A 112 9.67 6.52 -9.41
N THR A 113 10.11 5.33 -8.99
CA THR A 113 10.77 5.10 -7.70
C THR A 113 12.29 4.97 -7.81
N SER A 114 12.86 5.20 -9.00
CA SER A 114 14.30 5.03 -9.22
C SER A 114 15.12 6.03 -8.40
N PRO A 115 16.35 5.66 -7.97
CA PRO A 115 17.24 6.58 -7.26
C PRO A 115 17.62 7.85 -8.04
N LYS A 116 17.42 7.87 -9.36
CA LYS A 116 17.66 9.04 -10.22
C LYS A 116 16.51 10.05 -10.19
N VAL A 117 15.31 9.58 -9.88
CA VAL A 117 14.06 10.38 -9.85
C VAL A 117 13.72 10.80 -8.41
N MET A 118 14.01 9.94 -7.44
CA MET A 118 13.75 10.18 -6.02
C MET A 118 14.87 11.00 -5.36
N GLU A 119 14.55 12.23 -4.94
CA GLU A 119 15.48 13.16 -4.30
C GLU A 119 15.24 13.21 -2.78
N ARG A 120 16.30 13.35 -1.98
CA ARG A 120 16.17 13.57 -0.53
C ARG A 120 15.92 15.05 -0.25
N LYS A 121 14.76 15.37 0.32
CA LYS A 121 14.35 16.75 0.64
C LYS A 121 13.70 16.84 2.00
N LYS A 122 13.77 18.03 2.62
CA LYS A 122 12.94 18.37 3.77
C LYS A 122 11.51 18.58 3.30
N VAL A 123 10.60 17.73 3.76
CA VAL A 123 9.20 17.70 3.33
C VAL A 123 8.30 17.71 4.55
N LYS A 124 7.23 18.52 4.47
CA LYS A 124 6.10 18.45 5.40
C LYS A 124 5.13 17.39 4.88
N VAL A 125 5.00 16.30 5.61
CA VAL A 125 4.19 15.14 5.23
C VAL A 125 2.89 15.16 6.02
N TYR A 126 1.77 15.05 5.31
CA TYR A 126 0.46 14.72 5.86
C TYR A 126 0.00 13.39 5.30
N LEU A 127 -0.30 12.46 6.20
CA LEU A 127 -0.74 11.11 5.85
C LEU A 127 -1.88 10.70 6.79
N PRO A 128 -3.02 10.22 6.28
CA PRO A 128 -4.10 9.76 7.15
C PRO A 128 -3.67 8.55 7.97
N ARG A 129 -4.18 8.43 9.20
CA ARG A 129 -4.24 7.13 9.88
C ARG A 129 -5.10 6.20 9.03
N MET A 130 -4.60 5.01 8.75
CA MET A 130 -5.33 4.05 7.91
C MET A 130 -5.52 2.74 8.65
N LYS A 131 -6.72 2.19 8.52
CA LYS A 131 -7.00 0.80 8.87
C LYS A 131 -7.73 0.17 7.69
N ILE A 132 -7.00 -0.60 6.92
CA ILE A 132 -7.46 -1.19 5.66
C ILE A 132 -7.62 -2.68 5.89
N GLY A 133 -8.73 -3.24 5.43
CA GLY A 133 -9.04 -4.66 5.54
C GLY A 133 -9.88 -5.07 4.35
N GLU A 134 -9.36 -5.95 3.51
CA GLU A 134 -10.03 -6.39 2.29
C GLU A 134 -9.94 -7.91 2.14
N LYS A 135 -11.02 -8.50 1.63
CA LYS A 135 -11.16 -9.93 1.43
C LYS A 135 -11.61 -10.21 0.00
N TYR A 136 -10.88 -11.08 -0.69
CA TYR A 136 -11.11 -11.42 -2.09
C TYR A 136 -11.26 -12.92 -2.27
N ASN A 137 -12.24 -13.32 -3.08
CA ASN A 137 -12.27 -14.67 -3.65
C ASN A 137 -11.40 -14.68 -4.92
N LEU A 138 -10.17 -15.17 -4.77
CA LEU A 138 -9.17 -15.26 -5.83
C LEU A 138 -9.56 -16.24 -6.94
N THR A 139 -10.50 -17.15 -6.71
CA THR A 139 -10.96 -18.10 -7.75
C THR A 139 -11.35 -17.37 -9.03
N SER A 140 -12.20 -16.35 -8.91
CA SER A 140 -12.66 -15.54 -10.06
C SER A 140 -11.52 -14.75 -10.72
N VAL A 141 -10.66 -14.13 -9.89
CA VAL A 141 -9.53 -13.32 -10.34
C VAL A 141 -8.52 -14.19 -11.10
N LEU A 142 -8.04 -15.27 -10.50
CA LEU A 142 -7.06 -16.19 -11.09
C LEU A 142 -7.60 -16.87 -12.35
N THR A 143 -8.89 -17.23 -12.37
CA THR A 143 -9.56 -17.76 -13.57
C THR A 143 -9.53 -16.74 -14.70
N SER A 144 -9.84 -15.46 -14.43
CA SER A 144 -9.80 -14.39 -15.44
C SER A 144 -8.38 -14.11 -15.96
N LEU A 145 -7.36 -14.40 -15.15
CA LEU A 145 -5.94 -14.33 -15.52
C LEU A 145 -5.45 -15.59 -16.25
N GLY A 146 -6.31 -16.59 -16.49
CA GLY A 146 -6.02 -17.79 -17.28
C GLY A 146 -5.75 -19.05 -16.48
N MET A 147 -5.74 -18.99 -15.14
CA MET A 147 -5.57 -20.17 -14.27
C MET A 147 -6.91 -20.90 -14.09
N THR A 148 -7.37 -21.56 -15.15
CA THR A 148 -8.70 -22.19 -15.20
C THR A 148 -8.69 -23.64 -14.74
N ASP A 149 -7.70 -24.44 -15.17
CA ASP A 149 -7.64 -25.87 -14.88
C ASP A 149 -7.62 -26.18 -13.38
N LEU A 150 -6.93 -25.36 -12.58
CA LEU A 150 -6.77 -25.53 -11.12
C LEU A 150 -8.11 -25.63 -10.38
N PHE A 151 -9.14 -24.95 -10.88
CA PHE A 151 -10.46 -24.86 -10.26
C PHE A 151 -11.51 -25.78 -10.91
N SER A 152 -11.10 -26.57 -11.91
CA SER A 152 -12.02 -27.40 -12.71
C SER A 152 -11.71 -28.89 -12.55
N PRO A 153 -12.58 -29.79 -13.05
CA PRO A 153 -12.29 -31.22 -13.07
C PRO A 153 -11.06 -31.63 -13.91
N SER A 154 -10.49 -30.75 -14.74
CA SER A 154 -9.25 -30.99 -15.48
C SER A 154 -7.98 -30.81 -14.63
N ALA A 155 -8.10 -30.36 -13.37
CA ALA A 155 -6.97 -30.10 -12.50
C ALA A 155 -6.04 -31.33 -12.36
N ASN A 156 -4.76 -31.14 -12.68
CA ASN A 156 -3.74 -32.16 -12.41
C ASN A 156 -2.95 -31.80 -11.15
N LEU A 157 -3.41 -32.31 -10.01
CA LEU A 157 -2.78 -32.14 -8.69
C LEU A 157 -2.14 -33.44 -8.18
N SER A 158 -1.66 -34.29 -9.10
CA SER A 158 -1.05 -35.61 -8.79
C SER A 158 0.17 -35.55 -7.88
N GLY A 159 0.87 -34.41 -7.83
CA GLY A 159 1.96 -34.16 -6.88
C GLY A 159 1.52 -33.95 -5.44
N ILE A 160 0.23 -33.68 -5.20
CA ILE A 160 -0.36 -33.49 -3.86
C ILE A 160 -1.07 -34.77 -3.41
N SER A 161 -1.85 -35.40 -4.31
CA SER A 161 -2.64 -36.60 -4.01
C SER A 161 -2.84 -37.45 -5.26
N SER A 162 -2.98 -38.76 -5.07
CA SER A 162 -3.36 -39.70 -6.14
C SER A 162 -4.85 -39.67 -6.49
N ALA A 163 -5.67 -38.89 -5.77
CA ALA A 163 -7.10 -38.77 -6.05
C ALA A 163 -7.36 -37.99 -7.35
N GLU A 164 -8.01 -38.64 -8.34
CA GLU A 164 -8.25 -38.08 -9.68
C GLU A 164 -9.21 -36.87 -9.71
N SER A 165 -9.98 -36.64 -8.65
CA SER A 165 -10.97 -35.55 -8.56
C SER A 165 -10.49 -34.35 -7.75
N LEU A 166 -9.23 -34.34 -7.29
CA LEU A 166 -8.69 -33.25 -6.49
C LEU A 166 -8.56 -31.98 -7.34
N ARG A 167 -9.25 -30.93 -6.90
CA ARG A 167 -9.19 -29.57 -7.47
C ARG A 167 -9.27 -28.54 -6.35
N VAL A 168 -8.87 -27.31 -6.62
CA VAL A 168 -9.14 -26.20 -5.71
C VAL A 168 -10.60 -25.77 -5.90
N SER A 169 -11.40 -25.89 -4.85
CA SER A 169 -12.80 -25.46 -4.83
C SER A 169 -12.91 -23.96 -4.66
N GLU A 170 -12.12 -23.39 -3.76
CA GLU A 170 -12.07 -21.95 -3.51
C GLU A 170 -10.65 -21.51 -3.16
N ALA A 171 -10.26 -20.32 -3.61
CA ALA A 171 -9.06 -19.62 -3.15
C ALA A 171 -9.47 -18.26 -2.59
N ILE A 172 -9.12 -17.97 -1.35
CA ILE A 172 -9.49 -16.75 -0.64
C ILE A 172 -8.23 -16.06 -0.13
N HIS A 173 -8.16 -14.75 -0.34
CA HIS A 173 -7.10 -13.88 0.17
C HIS A 173 -7.70 -12.77 1.01
N GLU A 174 -7.15 -12.56 2.20
CA GLU A 174 -7.56 -11.48 3.10
C GLU A 174 -6.33 -10.75 3.61
N ALA A 175 -6.33 -9.42 3.47
CA ALA A 175 -5.20 -8.58 3.86
C ALA A 175 -5.69 -7.43 4.75
N TYR A 176 -4.96 -7.21 5.84
CA TYR A 176 -5.17 -6.11 6.76
C TYR A 176 -3.90 -5.29 6.93
N MET A 177 -4.05 -3.97 6.92
CA MET A 177 -2.96 -3.03 7.15
C MET A 177 -3.40 -1.95 8.13
N GLU A 178 -2.55 -1.65 9.11
CA GLU A 178 -2.73 -0.52 10.03
C GLU A 178 -1.55 0.45 9.91
N VAL A 179 -1.86 1.72 9.67
CA VAL A 179 -0.92 2.84 9.60
C VAL A 179 -1.29 3.84 10.69
N THR A 180 -0.37 4.02 11.63
CA THR A 180 -0.46 4.87 12.82
C THR A 180 0.84 5.65 13.00
N GLU A 181 0.94 6.45 14.06
CA GLU A 181 2.07 7.35 14.32
C GLU A 181 3.35 6.66 14.78
N GLU A 182 3.20 5.49 15.40
CA GLU A 182 4.26 4.74 16.09
C GLU A 182 5.55 4.61 15.25
N GLY A 183 6.67 5.06 15.81
CA GLY A 183 7.99 5.03 15.18
C GLY A 183 9.14 5.01 16.19
N THR A 184 10.36 4.83 15.71
CA THR A 184 11.56 4.71 16.56
C THR A 184 12.26 6.03 16.88
N GLU A 185 12.27 6.97 15.94
CA GLU A 185 12.92 8.28 16.07
C GLU A 185 11.86 9.38 16.02
N GLU A 186 11.99 10.47 16.79
CA GLU A 186 11.04 11.59 16.69
C GLU A 186 11.43 12.57 15.56
N ALA A 187 10.46 12.98 14.74
CA ALA A 187 10.64 14.06 13.79
C ALA A 187 11.11 15.35 14.50
N GLY A 188 12.31 15.84 14.16
CA GLY A 188 12.94 17.01 14.78
C GLY A 188 13.99 16.70 15.87
N GLY A 189 14.18 15.43 16.24
CA GLY A 189 15.22 14.98 17.16
C GLY A 189 16.55 14.71 16.45
N SER A 190 17.39 15.73 16.28
CA SER A 190 18.82 15.62 15.92
C SER A 190 19.17 14.88 14.61
N GLU A 191 18.68 15.36 13.46
CA GLU A 191 19.32 15.05 12.17
C GLU A 191 20.47 16.06 11.88
N VAL A 192 21.70 15.70 12.25
CA VAL A 192 22.91 16.26 11.63
C VAL A 192 23.15 15.44 10.35
N VAL A 193 22.49 15.82 9.26
CA VAL A 193 22.74 15.22 7.95
C VAL A 193 23.78 16.09 7.23
N THR A 194 25.02 15.60 7.20
CA THR A 194 26.08 16.06 6.29
C THR A 194 25.78 15.57 4.88
N GLY A 195 25.08 16.40 4.11
CA GLY A 195 24.81 16.20 2.69
C GLY A 195 24.17 17.46 2.09
N ASP A 196 24.32 17.66 0.78
CA ASP A 196 23.82 18.83 0.06
C ASP A 196 22.29 18.94 0.13
N ILE A 197 21.78 19.53 1.20
CA ILE A 197 20.36 19.90 1.35
C ILE A 197 20.16 21.19 0.55
N GLN A 198 19.40 21.13 -0.55
CA GLN A 198 18.88 22.34 -1.19
C GLN A 198 18.01 23.10 -0.19
N HIS A 199 18.51 24.24 0.27
CA HIS A 199 17.80 25.15 1.16
C HIS A 199 16.79 25.99 0.35
N SER A 200 15.57 25.49 0.15
CA SER A 200 14.42 26.37 -0.10
C SER A 200 13.83 26.82 1.24
N SER A 201 13.45 28.10 1.31
CA SER A 201 12.84 28.71 2.52
C SER A 201 11.40 28.24 2.77
N GLU A 202 10.79 27.50 1.84
CA GLU A 202 9.47 26.90 1.95
C GLU A 202 9.66 25.37 1.95
N PHE A 203 9.16 24.71 2.99
CA PHE A 203 9.11 23.25 3.03
C PHE A 203 8.23 22.76 1.88
N GLU A 204 8.75 21.83 1.07
CA GLU A 204 7.91 21.14 0.10
C GLU A 204 6.84 20.35 0.86
N GLU A 205 5.58 20.43 0.43
CA GLU A 205 4.46 19.76 1.09
C GLU A 205 4.03 18.51 0.30
N PHE A 206 3.96 17.39 0.99
CA PHE A 206 3.32 16.16 0.51
C PHE A 206 2.07 15.91 1.37
N ARG A 207 0.89 16.17 0.79
CA ARG A 207 -0.38 16.08 1.51
C ARG A 207 -1.28 15.03 0.88
N ALA A 208 -1.38 13.87 1.52
CA ALA A 208 -2.22 12.76 1.05
C ALA A 208 -3.68 12.90 1.52
N ASP A 209 -4.34 13.97 1.07
CA ASP A 209 -5.72 14.34 1.46
C ASP A 209 -6.78 14.02 0.38
N HIS A 210 -6.44 13.16 -0.58
CA HIS A 210 -7.32 12.69 -1.65
C HIS A 210 -6.83 11.33 -2.17
N PRO A 211 -7.59 10.60 -3.01
CA PRO A 211 -7.28 9.22 -3.38
C PRO A 211 -5.85 9.00 -3.90
N PHE A 212 -5.15 8.02 -3.32
CA PHE A 212 -3.77 7.67 -3.68
C PHE A 212 -3.56 6.16 -3.76
N LEU A 213 -2.51 5.74 -4.47
CA LEU A 213 -1.99 4.37 -4.39
C LEU A 213 -0.89 4.30 -3.33
N PHE A 214 -0.77 3.14 -2.70
CA PHE A 214 0.33 2.88 -1.79
C PHE A 214 0.85 1.45 -1.95
N LEU A 215 2.10 1.24 -1.54
CA LEU A 215 2.68 -0.09 -1.48
C LEU A 215 3.74 -0.21 -0.40
N ILE A 216 3.88 -1.42 0.14
CA ILE A 216 4.96 -1.78 1.05
C ILE A 216 6.02 -2.49 0.23
N ARG A 217 7.22 -1.91 0.15
CA ARG A 217 8.36 -2.45 -0.59
C ARG A 217 9.39 -3.03 0.36
N HIS A 218 9.92 -4.21 0.03
CA HIS A 218 11.17 -4.69 0.58
C HIS A 218 12.34 -4.09 -0.21
N ASN A 219 13.03 -3.14 0.40
CA ASN A 219 14.04 -2.29 -0.24
C ASN A 219 15.24 -3.06 -0.83
N PRO A 220 15.78 -4.11 -0.19
CA PRO A 220 16.91 -4.86 -0.76
C PRO A 220 16.59 -5.62 -2.05
N SER A 221 15.33 -6.04 -2.26
CA SER A 221 14.94 -6.89 -3.40
C SER A 221 13.90 -6.25 -4.32
N ASP A 222 13.51 -5.00 -4.05
CA ASP A 222 12.42 -4.27 -4.72
C ASP A 222 11.07 -5.04 -4.76
N MET A 223 10.86 -5.98 -3.85
CA MET A 223 9.66 -6.81 -3.84
C MET A 223 8.48 -6.05 -3.23
N ILE A 224 7.35 -6.06 -3.94
CA ILE A 224 6.09 -5.52 -3.45
C ILE A 224 5.45 -6.53 -2.50
N LEU A 225 5.36 -6.19 -1.22
CA LEU A 225 4.75 -7.04 -0.20
C LEU A 225 3.24 -6.82 -0.10
N LEU A 226 2.81 -5.57 -0.20
CA LEU A 226 1.42 -5.13 -0.16
C LEU A 226 1.25 -4.01 -1.18
N PHE A 227 0.10 -3.96 -1.83
CA PHE A 227 -0.28 -2.92 -2.77
C PHE A 227 -1.76 -2.61 -2.60
N GLY A 228 -2.12 -1.33 -2.63
CA GLY A 228 -3.52 -0.94 -2.48
C GLY A 228 -3.78 0.49 -2.91
N ARG A 229 -5.07 0.82 -2.93
CA ARG A 229 -5.56 2.19 -3.07
C ARG A 229 -6.23 2.63 -1.79
N TYR A 230 -6.09 3.90 -1.44
CA TYR A 230 -6.82 4.53 -0.35
C TYR A 230 -7.70 5.62 -0.94
N CYS A 231 -9.01 5.36 -1.05
CA CYS A 231 -9.94 6.26 -1.74
C CYS A 231 -11.24 6.55 -0.96
N SER A 232 -11.60 5.73 0.04
CA SER A 232 -12.78 5.93 0.88
C SER A 232 -12.39 5.66 2.33
N PRO A 233 -11.88 6.67 3.06
CA PRO A 233 -11.46 6.55 4.44
C PRO A 233 -12.62 6.30 5.41
#